data_AF-A0A5B0SAA6-F1
#
_entry.id   AF-A0A5B0SAA6-F1
#
_cell.length_a   1.000
_cell.length_b   1.000
_cell.length_c   1.000
_cell.angle_alpha   90.00
_cell.angle_beta   90.00
_cell.angle_gamma   90.00
#
_symmetry.space_group_name_H-M   'P 1'
#
loop_
_entity.id
_entity.type
_entity.pdbx_description
1 polymer ?
#
loop_
_entity_poly.entity_id
_entity_poly.type
_entity_poly.pdbx_seq_one_letter_code
_entity_poly.pdbx_strand_id
1 'polypeptide(L)'
;MFPMNPFQKIYIGLAFLPTIIIFHLGQLTLVDGLYRYPEVSCMPHFDSVYGNPTASCWFDSQTKFNCRKTSCKSFDHPDRPFGKLAFSGCVHDGVPKNGVVHPRNYHHYPSGDGKWLPGKFGYVAAFDSSTQLWYNCPYTASKDNTDNYLCTDCWM
;
A
#
# COMPACT_ATOMS: atom_id res chain seq x y z
N MET A 1 23.70 71.16 -1.64
CA MET A 1 22.39 71.17 -2.31
C MET A 1 22.62 70.78 -3.76
N PHE A 2 21.78 69.86 -4.24
CA PHE A 2 21.75 69.13 -5.51
C PHE A 2 22.72 67.95 -5.75
N PRO A 3 22.19 66.72 -6.02
CA PRO A 3 22.92 65.46 -6.15
C PRO A 3 23.10 65.05 -7.63
N MET A 4 24.11 64.24 -7.93
CA MET A 4 24.15 63.44 -9.17
C MET A 4 24.86 62.11 -8.91
N ASN A 5 24.07 61.03 -8.88
CA ASN A 5 24.55 59.69 -9.23
C ASN A 5 24.87 59.67 -10.73
N PRO A 6 25.74 58.76 -11.18
CA PRO A 6 25.17 57.61 -11.88
C PRO A 6 25.82 56.26 -11.52
N PHE A 7 24.94 55.28 -11.33
CA PHE A 7 25.07 53.85 -11.59
C PHE A 7 26.44 53.30 -12.05
N GLN A 8 26.96 52.30 -11.33
CA GLN A 8 27.24 50.98 -11.92
C GLN A 8 27.54 49.88 -10.87
N LYS A 9 26.79 48.77 -11.02
CA LYS A 9 27.14 47.37 -10.72
C LYS A 9 27.41 46.97 -9.26
N ILE A 10 26.34 46.61 -8.56
CA ILE A 10 26.38 45.52 -7.58
C ILE A 10 25.47 44.41 -8.13
N TYR A 11 26.10 43.37 -8.63
CA TYR A 11 25.46 42.12 -9.00
C TYR A 11 25.88 41.05 -8.00
N ILE A 12 24.91 40.19 -7.70
CA ILE A 12 25.01 38.85 -7.11
C ILE A 12 24.92 38.82 -5.58
N GLY A 13 23.78 38.31 -5.14
CA GLY A 13 23.52 37.91 -3.77
C GLY A 13 22.04 37.60 -3.50
N LEU A 14 21.26 37.26 -4.55
CA LEU A 14 19.87 36.87 -4.40
C LEU A 14 19.79 35.41 -3.97
N ALA A 15 19.06 35.21 -2.87
CA ALA A 15 18.36 33.98 -2.51
C ALA A 15 19.22 32.74 -2.19
N PHE A 16 19.70 32.66 -0.94
CA PHE A 16 19.71 31.37 -0.25
C PHE A 16 18.25 31.04 0.13
N LEU A 17 17.51 30.52 -0.84
CA LEU A 17 16.28 29.77 -0.56
C LEU A 17 16.67 28.58 0.34
N PRO A 18 16.02 28.38 1.50
CA PRO A 18 16.20 27.16 2.25
C PRO A 18 15.77 26.02 1.33
N THR A 19 16.72 25.15 0.99
CA THR A 19 16.44 23.88 0.32
C THR A 19 15.66 23.06 1.34
N ILE A 20 14.33 23.20 1.33
CA ILE A 20 13.45 22.25 1.97
C ILE A 20 13.60 20.98 1.13
N ILE A 21 14.58 20.16 1.49
CA ILE A 21 14.70 18.82 0.98
C ILE A 21 13.54 18.05 1.61
N ILE A 22 12.42 18.00 0.90
CA ILE A 22 11.35 17.05 1.19
C ILE A 22 11.90 15.67 0.83
N PHE A 23 12.60 15.03 1.78
CA PHE A 23 13.00 13.63 1.68
C PHE A 23 11.82 12.74 2.04
N HIS A 24 10.81 12.66 1.17
CA HIS A 24 9.78 11.64 1.25
C HIS A 24 9.36 11.23 -0.15
N LEU A 25 10.00 10.18 -0.68
CA LEU A 25 9.43 9.14 -1.55
C LEU A 25 10.58 8.31 -2.18
N GLY A 26 10.76 7.09 -1.66
CA GLY A 26 11.46 5.98 -2.32
C GLY A 26 12.90 6.23 -2.80
N GLN A 27 13.89 5.91 -1.96
CA GLN A 27 15.25 5.69 -2.46
C GLN A 27 15.23 4.47 -3.40
N LEU A 28 15.17 4.72 -4.72
CA LEU A 28 15.35 3.71 -5.74
C LEU A 28 16.78 3.19 -5.67
N THR A 29 16.96 1.89 -5.43
CA THR A 29 18.28 1.27 -5.55
C THR A 29 18.30 0.46 -6.84
N LEU A 30 19.26 0.77 -7.70
CA LEU A 30 19.48 0.05 -8.95
C LEU A 30 20.36 -1.15 -8.63
N VAL A 31 19.78 -2.34 -8.61
CA VAL A 31 20.50 -3.60 -8.40
C VAL A 31 20.22 -4.47 -9.61
N ASP A 32 21.27 -4.81 -10.36
CA ASP A 32 21.23 -5.74 -11.49
C ASP A 32 20.20 -5.42 -12.60
N GLY A 33 20.00 -4.14 -12.91
CA GLY A 33 19.12 -3.70 -14.00
C GLY A 33 17.61 -3.76 -13.70
N LEU A 34 17.22 -4.17 -12.49
CA LEU A 34 15.87 -3.97 -11.96
C LEU A 34 15.85 -2.78 -11.00
N TYR A 35 14.84 -1.91 -11.16
CA TYR A 35 14.53 -0.89 -10.16
C TYR A 35 13.91 -1.58 -8.94
N ARG A 36 14.69 -1.69 -7.86
CA ARG A 36 14.23 -2.29 -6.61
C ARG A 36 13.74 -1.20 -5.68
N TYR A 37 12.49 -1.34 -5.24
CA TYR A 37 11.84 -0.39 -4.36
C TYR A 37 12.05 -0.83 -2.90
N PRO A 38 12.45 0.10 -2.00
CA PRO A 38 12.90 -0.27 -0.66
C PRO A 38 11.77 -0.90 0.18
N GLU A 39 10.58 -0.33 0.11
CA GLU A 39 9.35 -0.88 0.70
C GLU A 39 8.13 -0.44 -0.14
N VAL A 40 7.26 -1.39 -0.46
CA VAL A 40 6.01 -1.15 -1.20
C VAL A 40 4.83 -1.60 -0.33
N SER A 41 3.94 -0.66 -0.01
CA SER A 41 2.69 -0.95 0.70
C SER A 41 1.63 -1.42 -0.30
N CYS A 42 1.13 -2.63 -0.13
CA CYS A 42 0.13 -3.25 -0.99
C CYS A 42 -1.30 -3.00 -0.48
N MET A 43 -1.54 -1.82 0.10
CA MET A 43 -2.80 -1.52 0.79
C MET A 43 -4.01 -1.59 -0.15
N PRO A 44 -4.04 -1.02 -1.36
CA PRO A 44 -5.18 -1.17 -2.25
C PRO A 44 -5.54 -2.63 -2.56
N HIS A 45 -4.54 -3.42 -2.97
CA HIS A 45 -4.79 -4.74 -3.53
C HIS A 45 -3.51 -5.58 -3.53
N PHE A 46 -3.67 -6.85 -3.19
CA PHE A 46 -2.64 -7.87 -3.30
C PHE A 46 -3.20 -9.14 -3.97
N ASP A 47 -2.55 -9.60 -5.05
CA ASP A 47 -2.84 -10.88 -5.69
C ASP A 47 -1.65 -11.82 -5.62
N SER A 48 -1.93 -13.07 -5.35
CA SER A 48 -0.96 -14.14 -5.35
C SER A 48 -1.53 -15.31 -6.12
N VAL A 49 -0.72 -15.96 -6.95
CA VAL A 49 -1.08 -17.22 -7.62
C VAL A 49 -0.55 -18.39 -6.81
N TYR A 50 -1.31 -19.48 -6.70
CA TYR A 50 -0.86 -20.70 -6.02
C TYR A 50 0.39 -21.25 -6.73
N GLY A 51 1.39 -21.68 -5.96
CA GLY A 51 2.65 -22.21 -6.50
C GLY A 51 3.62 -21.15 -7.06
N ASN A 52 3.18 -19.91 -7.31
CA ASN A 52 4.08 -18.84 -7.76
C ASN A 52 4.83 -18.23 -6.57
N PRO A 53 6.17 -18.06 -6.58
CA PRO A 53 6.89 -17.36 -5.51
C PRO A 53 6.63 -15.85 -5.46
N THR A 54 6.05 -15.27 -6.51
CA THR A 54 5.78 -13.82 -6.60
C THR A 54 4.30 -13.49 -6.43
N ALA A 55 4.04 -12.27 -5.96
CA ALA A 55 2.73 -11.68 -5.83
C ALA A 55 2.68 -10.33 -6.56
N SER A 56 1.49 -9.95 -7.02
CA SER A 56 1.19 -8.62 -7.53
C SER A 56 0.74 -7.73 -6.38
N CYS A 57 1.51 -6.69 -6.09
CA CYS A 57 1.26 -5.68 -5.08
C CYS A 57 0.87 -4.38 -5.78
N TRP A 58 -0.32 -3.87 -5.50
CA TRP A 58 -0.78 -2.60 -6.05
C TRP A 58 -0.56 -1.51 -5.01
N PHE A 59 0.28 -0.52 -5.34
CA PHE A 59 0.54 0.63 -4.47
C PHE A 59 -0.59 1.66 -4.55
N ASP A 60 -1.16 1.79 -5.75
CA ASP A 60 -2.34 2.58 -6.06
C ASP A 60 -3.13 1.90 -7.20
N SER A 61 -4.13 2.57 -7.78
CA SER A 61 -4.97 2.00 -8.85
C SER A 61 -4.28 1.85 -10.21
N GLN A 62 -3.08 2.40 -10.38
CA GLN A 62 -2.33 2.43 -11.64
C GLN A 62 -0.95 1.78 -11.50
N THR A 63 -0.38 1.77 -10.30
CA THR A 63 0.99 1.32 -10.05
C THR A 63 0.99 -0.09 -9.47
N LYS A 64 1.43 -1.04 -10.29
CA LYS A 64 1.58 -2.47 -9.93
C LYS A 64 3.06 -2.82 -9.81
N PHE A 65 3.39 -3.52 -8.72
CA PHE A 65 4.69 -4.16 -8.50
C PHE A 65 4.53 -5.69 -8.44
N ASN A 66 5.54 -6.39 -8.93
CA ASN A 66 5.77 -7.79 -8.66
C ASN A 66 6.71 -7.89 -7.45
N CYS A 67 6.30 -8.60 -6.40
CA CYS A 67 7.07 -8.74 -5.17
C CYS A 67 7.33 -10.21 -4.84
N ARG A 68 8.50 -10.55 -4.29
CA ARG A 68 8.72 -11.88 -3.70
C ARG A 68 7.87 -12.02 -2.45
N LYS A 69 7.04 -13.07 -2.37
CA LYS A 69 6.14 -13.30 -1.22
C LYS A 69 6.89 -13.36 0.12
N THR A 70 8.10 -13.94 0.12
CA THR A 70 8.94 -14.05 1.33
C THR A 70 9.43 -12.72 1.87
N SER A 71 9.35 -11.64 1.08
CA SER A 71 9.68 -10.28 1.51
C SER A 71 8.50 -9.52 2.11
N CYS A 72 7.29 -10.09 2.00
CA CYS A 72 6.05 -9.45 2.41
C CYS A 72 5.69 -9.85 3.84
N LYS A 73 5.39 -8.85 4.66
CA LYS A 73 4.93 -8.98 6.05
C LYS A 73 3.72 -8.08 6.28
N SER A 74 2.95 -8.36 7.32
CA SER A 74 1.89 -7.47 7.76
C SER A 74 2.45 -6.08 8.08
N PHE A 75 1.68 -5.05 7.73
CA PHE A 75 2.02 -3.66 8.02
C PHE A 75 1.81 -3.35 9.50
N ASP A 76 0.66 -3.77 10.05
CA ASP A 76 0.29 -3.49 11.45
C ASP A 76 0.99 -4.42 12.45
N HIS A 77 1.36 -5.63 12.03
CA HIS A 77 1.99 -6.68 12.84
C HIS A 77 3.23 -7.25 12.13
N PRO A 78 4.38 -6.55 12.13
CA PRO A 78 5.56 -6.90 11.32
C PRO A 78 6.18 -8.28 11.57
N ASP A 79 5.82 -8.93 12.68
CA ASP A 79 6.18 -10.32 13.01
C ASP A 79 5.41 -11.35 12.18
N ARG A 80 4.30 -10.97 11.55
CA ARG A 80 3.45 -11.85 10.73
C ARG A 80 3.94 -11.86 9.28
N PRO A 81 4.51 -12.98 8.79
CA PRO A 81 4.94 -13.10 7.40
C PRO A 81 3.75 -13.26 6.43
N PHE A 82 4.05 -13.30 5.14
CA PHE A 82 3.10 -13.68 4.11
C PHE A 82 2.27 -14.93 4.48
N GLY A 83 0.96 -14.85 4.27
CA GLY A 83 -0.01 -15.89 4.61
C GLY A 83 -0.51 -15.85 6.05
N LYS A 84 -0.07 -14.87 6.86
CA LYS A 84 -0.48 -14.72 8.27
C LYS A 84 -1.37 -13.50 8.54
N LEU A 85 -1.74 -12.72 7.52
CA LEU A 85 -2.86 -11.79 7.66
C LEU A 85 -4.11 -12.56 8.09
N ALA A 86 -4.94 -11.95 8.92
CA ALA A 86 -6.11 -12.59 9.50
C ALA A 86 -7.25 -11.58 9.60
N PHE A 87 -8.28 -11.77 8.78
CA PHE A 87 -9.45 -10.90 8.76
C PHE A 87 -10.63 -11.59 9.44
N SER A 88 -11.40 -10.85 10.21
CA SER A 88 -12.47 -11.38 11.07
C SER A 88 -13.80 -10.68 10.83
N GLY A 89 -14.89 -11.31 11.28
CA GLY A 89 -16.25 -10.80 11.06
C GLY A 89 -16.65 -10.75 9.58
N CYS A 90 -16.03 -11.60 8.76
CA CYS A 90 -16.22 -11.63 7.33
C CYS A 90 -17.53 -12.33 6.95
N VAL A 91 -18.16 -11.91 5.85
CA VAL A 91 -19.39 -12.52 5.33
C VAL A 91 -19.32 -12.75 3.83
N HIS A 92 -20.03 -13.76 3.35
CA HIS A 92 -20.23 -14.06 1.93
C HIS A 92 -21.72 -14.18 1.67
N ASP A 93 -22.27 -13.32 0.80
CA ASP A 93 -23.71 -13.28 0.48
C ASP A 93 -24.63 -13.29 1.72
N GLY A 94 -24.24 -12.52 2.75
CA GLY A 94 -24.97 -12.40 4.01
C GLY A 94 -24.71 -13.54 5.01
N VAL A 95 -23.98 -14.59 4.62
CA VAL A 95 -23.61 -15.71 5.50
C VAL A 95 -22.28 -15.41 6.19
N PRO A 96 -22.23 -15.35 7.53
CA PRO A 96 -20.98 -15.14 8.26
C PRO A 96 -20.01 -16.29 8.06
N LYS A 97 -18.73 -15.97 7.93
CA LYS A 97 -17.66 -16.96 8.01
C LYS A 97 -17.48 -17.38 9.46
N ASN A 98 -17.40 -18.69 9.69
CA ASN A 98 -16.90 -19.20 10.97
C ASN A 98 -15.38 -19.05 11.03
N GLY A 99 -14.88 -18.27 12.00
CA GLY A 99 -13.46 -17.98 12.18
C GLY A 99 -12.95 -16.81 11.32
N VAL A 100 -11.66 -16.86 10.97
CA VAL A 100 -10.94 -15.79 10.25
C VAL A 100 -10.62 -16.20 8.81
N VAL A 101 -10.52 -15.22 7.92
CA VAL A 101 -9.96 -15.39 6.57
C VAL A 101 -8.45 -15.12 6.65
N HIS A 102 -7.64 -16.08 6.21
CA HIS A 102 -6.22 -15.86 5.93
C HIS A 102 -6.06 -15.63 4.42
N PRO A 103 -6.14 -14.37 3.95
CA PRO A 103 -6.28 -14.09 2.52
C PRO A 103 -5.00 -14.45 1.76
N ARG A 104 -5.18 -15.16 0.65
CA ARG A 104 -4.15 -15.21 -0.39
C ARG A 104 -4.20 -13.96 -1.27
N ASN A 105 -5.41 -13.46 -1.53
CA ASN A 105 -5.69 -12.23 -2.26
C ASN A 105 -6.62 -11.36 -1.44
N TYR A 106 -6.46 -10.05 -1.53
CA TYR A 106 -7.38 -9.10 -0.90
C TYR A 106 -7.50 -7.79 -1.68
N HIS A 107 -8.64 -7.12 -1.57
CA HIS A 107 -8.96 -5.84 -2.20
C HIS A 107 -9.58 -4.92 -1.15
N HIS A 108 -8.99 -3.77 -0.89
CA HIS A 108 -9.52 -2.81 0.06
C HIS A 108 -10.47 -1.82 -0.63
N TYR A 109 -11.61 -1.57 0.02
CA TYR A 109 -12.61 -0.59 -0.37
C TYR A 109 -12.82 0.38 0.79
N PRO A 110 -11.91 1.36 1.01
CA PRO A 110 -11.96 2.23 2.18
C PRO A 110 -13.22 3.09 2.29
N SER A 111 -13.77 3.47 1.14
CA SER A 111 -15.02 4.24 1.06
C SER A 111 -16.28 3.37 1.07
N GLY A 112 -16.12 2.04 1.18
CA GLY A 112 -17.17 1.06 0.90
C GLY A 112 -17.47 0.98 -0.60
N ASP A 113 -18.60 0.38 -0.93
CA ASP A 113 -19.12 0.28 -2.29
C ASP A 113 -20.64 0.54 -2.30
N GLY A 114 -21.23 0.75 -3.48
CA GLY A 114 -22.67 0.96 -3.59
C GLY A 114 -23.54 -0.29 -3.37
N LYS A 115 -22.92 -1.45 -3.08
CA LYS A 115 -23.59 -2.76 -3.14
C LYS A 115 -23.63 -3.46 -1.79
N TRP A 116 -22.49 -3.57 -1.12
CA TRP A 116 -22.29 -4.40 0.07
C TRP A 116 -22.23 -3.57 1.35
N LEU A 117 -21.48 -2.46 1.36
CA LEU A 117 -21.52 -1.47 2.44
C LEU A 117 -21.61 -0.05 1.86
N PRO A 118 -22.84 0.43 1.59
CA PRO A 118 -23.05 1.77 1.07
C PRO A 118 -22.67 2.83 2.10
N GLY A 119 -21.51 3.45 1.89
CA GLY A 119 -21.10 4.69 2.55
C GLY A 119 -20.55 4.54 3.98
N LYS A 120 -19.38 5.14 4.17
CA LYS A 120 -18.63 5.39 5.42
C LYS A 120 -17.95 4.21 6.12
N PHE A 121 -18.45 2.99 6.01
CA PHE A 121 -17.81 1.84 6.67
C PHE A 121 -17.12 0.97 5.61
N GLY A 122 -15.84 1.27 5.36
CA GLY A 122 -15.02 0.51 4.41
C GLY A 122 -14.87 -0.96 4.77
N TYR A 123 -14.36 -1.75 3.83
CA TYR A 123 -14.17 -3.18 3.99
C TYR A 123 -13.03 -3.71 3.13
N VAL A 124 -12.57 -4.92 3.44
CA VAL A 124 -11.66 -5.67 2.58
C VAL A 124 -12.40 -6.89 2.02
N ALA A 125 -12.39 -7.05 0.69
CA ALA A 125 -12.76 -8.31 0.06
C ALA A 125 -11.56 -9.24 0.11
N ALA A 126 -11.74 -10.44 0.65
CA ALA A 126 -10.66 -11.37 0.97
C ALA A 126 -10.97 -12.75 0.40
N PHE A 127 -10.05 -13.29 -0.38
CA PHE A 127 -10.19 -14.62 -0.96
C PHE A 127 -9.72 -15.69 0.02
N ASP A 128 -10.66 -16.53 0.46
CA ASP A 128 -10.38 -17.66 1.32
C ASP A 128 -10.05 -18.90 0.49
N SER A 129 -8.80 -19.36 0.59
CA SER A 129 -8.35 -20.55 -0.14
C SER A 129 -8.98 -21.85 0.37
N SER A 130 -9.56 -21.87 1.57
CA SER A 130 -10.19 -23.08 2.10
C SER A 130 -11.57 -23.33 1.49
N THR A 131 -12.40 -22.29 1.39
CA THR A 131 -13.75 -22.39 0.82
C THR A 131 -13.82 -22.01 -0.66
N GLN A 132 -12.76 -21.43 -1.22
CA GLN A 132 -12.71 -20.89 -2.59
C GLN A 132 -13.73 -19.75 -2.82
N LEU A 133 -14.08 -19.01 -1.75
CA LEU A 133 -15.03 -17.90 -1.81
C LEU A 133 -14.36 -16.56 -1.46
N TRP A 134 -14.92 -15.49 -1.99
CA TRP A 134 -14.63 -14.14 -1.55
C TRP A 134 -15.54 -13.76 -0.39
N TYR A 135 -14.94 -13.31 0.70
CA TYR A 135 -15.67 -12.74 1.82
C TYR A 135 -15.37 -11.26 1.94
N ASN A 136 -16.37 -10.49 2.32
CA ASN A 136 -16.20 -9.09 2.66
C ASN A 136 -16.09 -8.95 4.17
N CYS A 137 -15.00 -8.37 4.65
CA CYS A 137 -14.68 -8.17 6.05
C CYS A 137 -14.78 -6.67 6.38
N PRO A 138 -15.81 -6.22 7.12
CA PRO A 138 -15.98 -4.81 7.45
C PRO A 138 -14.84 -4.30 8.32
N TYR A 139 -14.35 -3.08 8.10
CA TYR A 139 -13.35 -2.48 9.00
C TYR A 139 -13.87 -2.24 10.41
N THR A 140 -15.19 -2.11 10.57
CA THR A 140 -15.84 -1.98 11.88
C THR A 140 -15.85 -3.27 12.69
N ALA A 141 -15.65 -4.43 12.06
CA ALA A 141 -15.62 -5.71 12.76
C ALA A 141 -14.29 -5.96 13.48
N SER A 142 -13.19 -5.45 12.92
CA SER A 142 -11.84 -5.57 13.50
C SER A 142 -10.88 -4.59 12.85
N LYS A 143 -9.94 -4.05 13.64
CA LYS A 143 -8.84 -3.25 13.10
C LYS A 143 -7.94 -4.05 12.16
N ASP A 144 -7.75 -5.35 12.42
CA ASP A 144 -6.94 -6.21 11.54
C ASP A 144 -7.51 -6.28 10.10
N ASN A 145 -8.76 -5.91 9.86
CA ASN A 145 -9.35 -5.85 8.52
C ASN A 145 -8.83 -4.66 7.68
N THR A 146 -8.09 -3.71 8.28
CA THR A 146 -7.37 -2.65 7.55
C THR A 146 -5.92 -3.00 7.27
N ASP A 147 -5.43 -4.14 7.77
CA ASP A 147 -4.05 -4.56 7.61
C ASP A 147 -3.77 -5.01 6.18
N ASN A 148 -2.52 -4.88 5.76
CA ASN A 148 -2.07 -5.15 4.41
C ASN A 148 -0.62 -5.65 4.40
N TYR A 149 -0.15 -6.13 3.25
CA TYR A 149 1.26 -6.46 3.11
C TYR A 149 2.12 -5.22 2.84
N LEU A 150 3.28 -5.16 3.49
CA LEU A 150 4.42 -4.32 3.17
C LEU A 150 5.55 -5.24 2.67
N CYS A 151 6.04 -5.00 1.45
CA CYS A 151 7.02 -5.87 0.80
C CYS A 151 8.32 -5.11 0.49
N THR A 152 9.48 -5.73 0.72
CA THR A 152 10.81 -5.10 0.52
C THR A 152 11.56 -5.57 -0.72
N ASP A 153 11.08 -6.62 -1.39
CA ASP A 153 11.69 -7.18 -2.59
C ASP A 153 10.72 -7.11 -3.77
N CYS A 154 10.61 -5.92 -4.35
CA CYS A 154 9.65 -5.59 -5.39
C CYS A 154 10.29 -4.94 -6.61
N TRP A 155 9.71 -5.20 -7.78
CA TRP A 155 10.06 -4.61 -9.08
C TRP A 155 8.79 -4.37 -9.90
N MET A 156 8.87 -3.53 -10.93
CA MET A 156 7.77 -3.31 -11.88
C MET A 156 7.81 -4.34 -12.99
#